data_AF-X1SRS4-F1
#
_entry.id   AF-X1SRS4-F1
#
_cell.length_a   1.000
_cell.length_b   1.000
_cell.length_c   1.000
_cell.angle_alpha   90.00
_cell.angle_beta   90.00
_cell.angle_gamma   90.00
#
_symmetry.space_group_name_H-M   'P 1'
#
loop_
_entity.id
_entity.type
_entity.pdbx_description
1 polymer ?
#
loop_
_entity_poly.entity_id
_entity_poly.type
_entity_poly.pdbx_seq_one_letter_code
_entity_poly.pdbx_strand_id
1 'polypeptide(L)'
;MNITGIEVIRPIVAAIGVVAGEKIELTYGDTLRVNVSFWYRGLARETILEGAIGKLHAFPTDWLEVLLKSGTTIDIPESFEFTLYERSVEIPITSDIDPGTDYDLSVSLLDYREAGHPTEVDVIDIVGIPPEYELIQETIFP
;
A
#
# COMPACT_ATOMS: atom_id res chain seq x y z
N MET A 1 13.44 6.40 -3.56
CA MET A 1 12.23 5.72 -4.05
C MET A 1 11.14 6.75 -4.00
N ASN A 2 10.37 6.86 -5.06
CA ASN A 2 9.33 7.86 -5.21
C ASN A 2 8.04 7.15 -5.59
N ILE A 3 6.91 7.61 -5.06
CA ILE A 3 5.58 7.22 -5.54
C ILE A 3 5.36 7.94 -6.86
N THR A 4 5.10 7.18 -7.93
CA THR A 4 4.91 7.70 -9.28
C THR A 4 3.44 7.76 -9.69
N GLY A 5 2.57 7.01 -9.00
CA GLY A 5 1.13 7.06 -9.22
C GLY A 5 0.36 6.22 -8.23
N ILE A 6 -0.91 6.58 -8.03
CA ILE A 6 -1.83 5.87 -7.14
C ILE A 6 -3.12 5.60 -7.90
N GLU A 7 -3.60 4.36 -7.84
CA GLU A 7 -4.77 3.90 -8.57
C GLU A 7 -5.69 3.12 -7.63
N VAL A 8 -7.00 3.35 -7.75
CA VAL A 8 -8.01 2.62 -6.98
C VAL A 8 -8.67 1.60 -7.89
N ILE A 9 -8.52 0.32 -7.56
CA ILE A 9 -9.15 -0.80 -8.25
C ILE A 9 -10.43 -1.13 -7.47
N ARG A 10 -11.59 -0.93 -8.10
CA ARG A 10 -12.89 -1.22 -7.50
C ARG A 10 -13.47 -2.51 -8.10
N PRO A 11 -14.07 -3.42 -7.32
CA PRO A 11 -14.59 -4.69 -7.84
C PRO A 11 -15.66 -4.55 -8.95
N ILE A 12 -16.38 -3.42 -8.96
CA ILE A 12 -17.55 -3.19 -9.84
C ILE A 12 -17.26 -2.11 -10.92
N VAL A 13 -16.19 -1.33 -10.78
CA VAL A 13 -15.90 -0.17 -11.63
C VAL A 13 -14.44 -0.21 -12.09
N ALA A 14 -14.19 0.18 -13.34
CA ALA A 14 -12.83 0.28 -13.88
C ALA A 14 -11.93 1.12 -12.97
N ALA A 15 -10.64 0.75 -12.87
CA ALA A 15 -9.68 1.43 -12.02
C ALA A 15 -9.62 2.93 -12.34
N ILE A 16 -9.71 3.77 -11.31
CA ILE A 16 -9.66 5.23 -11.44
C ILE A 16 -8.28 5.68 -10.94
N GLY A 17 -7.51 6.34 -11.81
CA GLY A 17 -6.27 6.99 -11.42
C GLY A 17 -6.56 8.22 -10.57
N VAL A 18 -5.85 8.39 -9.46
CA VAL A 18 -6.02 9.54 -8.57
C VAL A 18 -4.97 10.60 -8.87
N VAL A 19 -5.37 11.87 -8.87
CA VAL A 19 -4.46 13.00 -9.06
C VAL A 19 -3.62 13.18 -7.81
N ALA A 20 -2.31 13.31 -7.98
CA ALA A 20 -1.38 13.54 -6.86
C ALA A 20 -1.79 14.80 -6.07
N GLY A 21 -1.96 14.65 -4.74
CA GLY A 21 -2.36 15.71 -3.82
C GLY A 21 -3.87 15.79 -3.53
N GLU A 22 -4.69 14.96 -4.16
CA GLU A 22 -6.09 14.79 -3.76
C GLU A 22 -6.24 13.67 -2.72
N LYS A 23 -7.19 13.84 -1.80
CA LYS A 23 -7.58 12.78 -0.89
C LYS A 23 -8.21 11.62 -1.66
N ILE A 24 -7.76 10.41 -1.36
CA ILE A 24 -8.22 9.17 -1.96
C ILE A 24 -9.29 8.58 -1.05
N GLU A 25 -10.52 8.54 -1.54
CA GLU A 25 -11.63 7.86 -0.86
C GLU A 25 -11.66 6.37 -1.24
N LEU A 26 -11.54 5.50 -0.25
CA LEU A 26 -11.53 4.04 -0.38
C LEU A 26 -12.67 3.41 0.42
N THR A 27 -13.28 2.35 -0.12
CA THR A 27 -14.25 1.53 0.61
C THR A 27 -13.73 0.10 0.79
N TYR A 28 -14.29 -0.63 1.75
CA TYR A 28 -14.01 -2.06 1.95
C TYR A 28 -14.25 -2.87 0.65
N GLY A 29 -13.27 -3.70 0.29
CA GLY A 29 -13.24 -4.45 -0.96
C GLY A 29 -12.54 -3.74 -2.12
N ASP A 30 -12.23 -2.44 -2.00
CA ASP A 30 -11.34 -1.77 -2.94
C ASP A 30 -9.90 -2.26 -2.76
N THR A 31 -9.08 -2.11 -3.81
CA THR A 31 -7.65 -2.35 -3.76
C THR A 31 -6.91 -1.10 -4.18
N LEU A 32 -6.05 -0.59 -3.29
CA LEU A 32 -5.18 0.53 -3.57
C LEU A 32 -3.90 0.01 -4.24
N ARG A 33 -3.68 0.35 -5.51
CA ARG A 33 -2.45 0.07 -6.23
C ARG A 33 -1.54 1.29 -6.19
N VAL A 34 -0.35 1.11 -5.66
CA VAL A 34 0.66 2.17 -5.54
C VAL A 34 1.82 1.84 -6.45
N ASN A 35 2.05 2.71 -7.43
CA ASN A 35 3.16 2.62 -8.36
C ASN A 35 4.34 3.40 -7.78
N VAL A 36 5.51 2.78 -7.76
CA VAL A 36 6.75 3.38 -7.29
C VAL A 36 7.85 3.23 -8.33
N SER A 37 8.79 4.17 -8.28
CA SER A 37 10.06 4.06 -8.96
C SER A 37 11.23 4.19 -7.99
N PHE A 38 12.26 3.39 -8.20
CA PHE A 38 13.48 3.47 -7.43
C PHE A 38 14.70 3.14 -8.28
N TRP A 39 15.81 3.81 -7.95
CA TRP A 39 17.11 3.52 -8.55
C TRP A 39 17.74 2.33 -7.85
N TYR A 40 18.25 1.38 -8.61
CA TYR A 40 18.95 0.21 -8.08
C TYR A 40 20.28 -0.02 -8.80
N ARG A 41 21.28 -0.41 -8.02
CA ARG A 41 22.58 -0.88 -8.49
C ARG A 41 23.09 -1.94 -7.51
N GLY A 42 23.32 -3.15 -7.99
CA GLY A 42 23.73 -4.29 -7.17
C GLY A 42 23.54 -5.63 -7.88
N LEU A 43 23.82 -6.71 -7.15
CA LEU A 43 23.54 -8.08 -7.60
C LEU A 43 22.04 -8.34 -7.65
N ALA A 44 21.62 -9.38 -8.36
CA ALA A 44 20.22 -9.79 -8.37
C ALA A 44 19.72 -10.08 -6.94
N ARG A 45 18.50 -9.65 -6.65
CA ARG A 45 17.89 -9.78 -5.33
C ARG A 45 16.38 -9.94 -5.46
N GLU A 46 15.84 -10.85 -4.68
CA GLU A 46 14.42 -10.90 -4.34
C GLU A 46 14.18 -10.04 -3.07
N THR A 47 13.13 -9.24 -3.07
CA THR A 47 12.73 -8.47 -1.88
C THR A 47 11.22 -8.24 -1.87
N ILE A 48 10.70 -7.73 -0.76
CA ILE A 48 9.29 -7.41 -0.60
C ILE A 48 9.11 -5.90 -0.71
N LEU A 49 8.31 -5.48 -1.68
CA LEU A 49 7.74 -4.15 -1.75
C LEU A 49 6.50 -4.10 -0.85
N GLU A 50 6.63 -3.44 0.30
CA GLU A 50 5.56 -3.29 1.28
C GLU A 50 4.91 -1.92 1.14
N GLY A 51 3.59 -1.92 0.94
CA GLY A 51 2.74 -0.74 1.05
C GLY A 51 2.00 -0.79 2.38
N ALA A 52 2.00 0.31 3.12
CA ALA A 52 1.39 0.43 4.44
C ALA A 52 0.46 1.65 4.50
N ILE A 53 -0.71 1.48 5.09
CA ILE A 53 -1.65 2.53 5.44
C ILE A 53 -1.66 2.66 6.96
N GLY A 54 -1.54 3.88 7.46
CA GLY A 54 -1.37 4.11 8.89
C GLY A 54 -1.63 5.54 9.31
N LYS A 55 -1.18 5.88 10.53
CA LYS A 55 -1.16 7.25 11.04
C LYS A 55 0.25 7.66 11.44
N LEU A 56 0.74 8.76 10.88
CA LEU A 56 2.04 9.33 11.12
C LEU A 56 1.95 10.16 12.39
N HIS A 57 2.70 9.75 13.42
CA HIS A 57 2.83 10.54 14.63
C HIS A 57 4.15 11.26 14.59
N ALA A 58 4.12 12.59 14.62
CA ALA A 58 5.31 13.44 14.57
C ALA A 58 5.91 13.75 15.96
N PHE A 59 5.34 13.24 17.05
CA PHE A 59 5.80 13.52 18.41
C PHE A 59 5.65 12.30 19.33
N PRO A 60 6.70 11.91 20.09
CA PRO A 60 8.00 12.56 20.28
C PRO A 60 9.05 12.27 19.18
N THR A 61 8.77 11.34 18.27
CA THR A 61 9.58 10.99 17.11
C THR A 61 8.67 10.56 15.97
N ASP A 62 9.02 10.90 14.74
CA ASP A 62 8.27 10.49 13.56
C ASP A 62 8.22 8.96 13.46
N TRP A 63 7.02 8.40 13.63
CA TRP A 63 6.74 6.99 13.34
C TRP A 63 5.43 6.85 12.58
N LEU A 64 5.29 5.76 11.83
CA LEU A 64 4.01 5.39 11.24
C LEU A 64 3.41 4.27 12.09
N GLU A 65 2.25 4.54 12.70
CA GLU A 65 1.39 3.51 13.26
C GLU A 65 0.75 2.77 12.09
N VAL A 66 1.32 1.61 11.74
CA VAL A 66 0.83 0.80 10.63
C VAL A 66 -0.45 0.08 11.05
N LEU A 67 -1.55 0.41 10.38
CA LEU A 67 -2.87 -0.18 10.64
C LEU A 67 -3.20 -1.27 9.63
N LEU A 68 -2.81 -1.06 8.37
CA LEU A 68 -2.97 -2.03 7.30
C LEU A 68 -1.71 -2.07 6.46
N LYS A 69 -1.30 -3.26 6.02
CA LYS A 69 -0.14 -3.41 5.14
C LYS A 69 -0.27 -4.61 4.22
N SER A 70 0.33 -4.49 3.06
CA SER A 70 0.41 -5.56 2.06
C SER A 70 1.78 -5.55 1.43
N GLY A 71 2.28 -6.75 1.11
CA GLY A 71 3.60 -6.95 0.51
C GLY A 71 3.49 -7.68 -0.81
N THR A 72 4.26 -7.24 -1.80
CA THR A 72 4.45 -7.98 -3.05
C THR A 72 5.92 -8.34 -3.19
N THR A 73 6.19 -9.64 -3.38
CA THR A 73 7.54 -10.11 -3.71
C THR A 73 7.91 -9.62 -5.10
N ILE A 74 9.06 -8.96 -5.20
CA ILE A 74 9.60 -8.46 -6.46
C ILE A 74 11.00 -8.99 -6.68
N ASP A 75 11.26 -9.37 -7.92
CA ASP A 75 12.60 -9.67 -8.40
C ASP A 75 13.24 -8.40 -8.98
N ILE A 76 14.41 -8.07 -8.44
CA ILE A 76 15.26 -7.00 -8.93
C ILE A 76 16.47 -7.67 -9.60
N PRO A 77 16.61 -7.56 -10.94
CA PRO A 77 17.74 -8.16 -11.64
C PRO A 77 19.04 -7.43 -11.30
N GLU A 78 20.16 -8.12 -11.54
CA GLU A 78 21.48 -7.52 -11.34
C GLU A 78 21.67 -6.30 -12.25
N SER A 79 22.28 -5.25 -11.71
CA SER A 79 22.57 -4.02 -12.41
C SER A 79 23.83 -3.39 -11.87
N PHE A 80 24.86 -3.28 -12.71
CA PHE A 80 26.12 -2.62 -12.33
C PHE A 80 26.09 -1.10 -12.53
N GLU A 81 25.11 -0.61 -13.28
CA GLU A 81 24.78 0.81 -13.41
C GLU A 81 23.54 1.15 -12.57
N PHE A 82 23.32 2.43 -12.28
CA PHE A 82 22.06 2.86 -11.68
C PHE A 82 20.94 2.73 -12.71
N THR A 83 20.07 1.75 -12.51
CA THR A 83 18.91 1.49 -13.35
C THR A 83 17.65 1.88 -12.61
N LEU A 84 16.74 2.57 -13.29
CA LEU A 84 15.43 2.90 -12.75
C LEU A 84 14.50 1.69 -12.91
N TYR A 85 13.94 1.23 -11.79
CA TYR A 85 12.93 0.18 -11.78
C TYR A 85 11.58 0.76 -11.39
N GLU A 86 10.55 0.35 -12.11
CA GLU A 86 9.15 0.64 -11.81
C GLU A 86 8.47 -0.64 -11.31
N ARG A 87 7.78 -0.53 -10.19
CA ARG A 87 7.05 -1.64 -9.55
C ARG A 87 5.77 -1.10 -8.93
N SER A 88 4.83 -1.98 -8.69
CA SER A 88 3.57 -1.67 -8.02
C SER A 88 3.35 -2.61 -6.84
N VAL A 89 2.70 -2.09 -5.80
CA VAL A 89 2.19 -2.88 -4.68
C VAL A 89 0.69 -2.67 -4.59
N GLU A 90 -0.04 -3.74 -4.28
CA GLU A 90 -1.50 -3.72 -4.12
C GLU A 90 -1.85 -3.93 -2.65
N ILE A 91 -2.61 -2.99 -2.09
CA ILE A 91 -3.08 -3.00 -0.71
C ILE A 91 -4.60 -3.18 -0.74
N PRO A 92 -5.11 -4.41 -0.47
CA PRO A 92 -6.54 -4.64 -0.39
C PRO A 92 -7.11 -3.99 0.88
N ILE A 93 -8.18 -3.22 0.75
CA ILE A 93 -8.85 -2.56 1.89
C ILE A 93 -9.80 -3.56 2.54
N THR A 94 -9.37 -4.09 3.68
CA THR A 94 -10.08 -5.10 4.48
C THR A 94 -10.67 -4.49 5.74
N SER A 95 -11.47 -5.27 6.48
CA SER A 95 -12.00 -4.90 7.80
C SER A 95 -10.93 -4.74 8.88
N ASP A 96 -9.64 -4.98 8.58
CA ASP A 96 -8.54 -4.82 9.53
C ASP A 96 -8.21 -3.34 9.79
N ILE A 97 -8.71 -2.44 8.95
CA ILE A 97 -8.61 -0.99 9.13
C ILE A 97 -9.98 -0.37 9.36
N ASP A 98 -10.07 0.42 10.42
CA ASP A 98 -11.29 1.15 10.76
C ASP A 98 -11.60 2.24 9.74
N PRO A 99 -12.87 2.64 9.58
CA PRO A 99 -13.22 3.79 8.77
C PRO A 99 -12.70 5.06 9.46
N GLY A 100 -12.25 6.03 8.67
CA GLY A 100 -11.63 7.24 9.19
C GLY A 100 -11.08 8.12 8.09
N THR A 101 -10.63 9.30 8.50
CA THR A 101 -9.98 10.26 7.62
C THR A 101 -8.51 10.42 7.98
N ASP A 102 -7.76 11.01 7.04
CA ASP A 102 -6.39 11.44 7.26
C ASP A 102 -5.47 10.26 7.60
N TYR A 103 -5.59 9.17 6.83
CA TYR A 103 -4.62 8.10 6.84
C TYR A 103 -3.46 8.42 5.91
N ASP A 104 -2.28 8.02 6.34
CA ASP A 104 -1.03 8.19 5.62
C ASP A 104 -0.70 6.93 4.82
N LEU A 105 -0.07 7.12 3.66
CA LEU A 105 0.41 6.04 2.82
C LEU A 105 1.92 6.00 2.85
N SER A 106 2.50 4.85 3.13
CA SER A 106 3.93 4.64 3.02
C SER A 106 4.28 3.42 2.17
N VAL A 107 5.39 3.50 1.45
CA VAL A 107 5.93 2.39 0.68
C VAL A 107 7.38 2.16 1.02
N SER A 108 7.79 0.90 1.16
CA SER A 108 9.15 0.53 1.52
C SER A 108 9.60 -0.78 0.88
N LEU A 109 10.91 -0.92 0.68
CA LEU A 109 11.53 -2.21 0.38
C LEU A 109 12.11 -2.78 1.68
N LEU A 110 11.58 -3.90 2.16
CA LEU A 110 11.93 -4.44 3.48
C LEU A 110 13.43 -4.73 3.61
N ASP A 111 14.04 -5.32 2.58
CA ASP A 111 15.45 -5.71 2.61
C ASP A 111 16.38 -4.64 2.01
N TYR A 112 15.83 -3.57 1.45
CA TYR A 112 16.60 -2.52 0.76
C TYR A 112 16.17 -1.12 1.20
N ARG A 113 16.33 -0.85 2.50
CA ARG A 113 15.98 0.42 3.13
C ARG A 113 16.70 1.65 2.54
N GLU A 114 17.87 1.45 1.92
CA GLU A 114 18.59 2.51 1.20
C GLU A 114 17.80 3.09 0.02
N ALA A 115 16.84 2.34 -0.53
CA ALA A 115 15.93 2.88 -1.54
C ALA A 115 15.07 4.02 -1.01
N GLY A 116 14.95 4.21 0.31
CA GLY A 116 14.12 5.22 0.94
C GLY A 116 12.73 4.70 1.29
N HIS A 117 11.97 5.55 1.98
CA HIS A 117 10.66 5.27 2.54
C HIS A 117 9.75 6.47 2.27
N PRO A 118 9.27 6.67 1.02
CA PRO A 118 8.32 7.73 0.73
C PRO A 118 7.04 7.53 1.54
N THR A 119 6.58 8.62 2.15
CA THR A 119 5.32 8.68 2.90
C THR A 119 4.54 9.89 2.42
N GLU A 120 3.30 9.65 2.00
CA GLU A 120 2.32 10.68 1.66
C GLU A 120 1.41 10.88 2.86
N VAL A 121 1.23 12.13 3.28
CA VAL A 121 0.58 12.49 4.54
C VAL A 121 -0.87 12.91 4.33
N ASP A 122 -1.79 12.42 5.16
CA ASP A 122 -3.22 12.75 5.17
C ASP A 122 -3.92 12.52 3.81
N VAL A 123 -3.53 11.48 3.08
CA VAL A 123 -3.95 11.24 1.68
C VAL A 123 -5.09 10.25 1.52
N ILE A 124 -5.42 9.44 2.53
CA ILE A 124 -6.44 8.38 2.42
C ILE A 124 -7.59 8.62 3.41
N ASP A 125 -8.81 8.55 2.90
CA ASP A 125 -10.04 8.46 3.70
C ASP A 125 -10.69 7.09 3.44
N ILE A 126 -11.00 6.36 4.51
CA ILE A 126 -11.68 5.05 4.46
C ILE A 126 -13.12 5.25 4.88
N VAL A 127 -14.03 4.97 3.95
CA VAL A 127 -15.46 5.19 4.12
C VAL A 127 -16.26 3.89 4.03
N GLY A 128 -17.50 3.94 4.52
CA GLY A 128 -18.39 2.79 4.55
C GLY A 128 -18.42 2.10 5.91
N ILE A 129 -19.05 0.93 5.95
CA ILE A 129 -19.19 0.11 7.16
C ILE A 129 -18.33 -1.14 6.96
N PRO A 130 -17.46 -1.50 7.91
CA PRO A 130 -16.68 -2.74 7.84
C PRO A 130 -17.62 -3.93 7.61
N PRO A 131 -17.31 -4.85 6.69
CA PRO A 131 -18.12 -6.05 6.52
C PRO A 131 -18.04 -6.91 7.78
N GLU A 132 -19.19 -7.14 8.43
CA GLU A 132 -19.33 -8.15 9.47
C GLU A 132 -19.42 -9.52 8.78
N TYR A 133 -18.30 -10.24 8.67
CA TYR A 133 -18.36 -11.63 8.22
C TYR A 133 -18.96 -12.49 9.36
N GLU A 134 -20.26 -12.76 9.30
CA GLU A 134 -20.82 -13.89 10.06
C GLU A 134 -20.29 -15.20 9.45
N LEU A 135 -19.52 -15.95 10.24
CA LEU A 135 -19.20 -17.35 9.93
C LEU A 135 -20.52 -18.14 9.90
N ILE A 136 -21.13 -18.29 8.73
CA ILE A 136 -22.18 -19.29 8.51
C ILE A 136 -21.57 -20.67 8.76
N GLN A 137 -21.82 -21.22 9.96
CA GLN A 137 -21.55 -22.62 10.23
C GLN A 137 -22.54 -23.46 9.42
N GLU A 138 -22.14 -23.92 8.23
CA GLU A 138 -22.84 -25.02 7.56
C GLU A 138 -22.69 -26.28 8.43
N THR A 139 -23.71 -26.56 9.24
CA THR A 139 -23.87 -27.88 9.83
C THR A 139 -24.35 -28.82 8.73
N ILE A 140 -23.43 -29.51 8.07
CA ILE A 140 -23.78 -30.62 7.18
C ILE A 140 -24.24 -31.77 8.07
N PHE A 141 -25.54 -32.05 8.08
CA PHE A 141 -26.08 -33.26 8.70
C PHE A 141 -25.80 -34.48 7.80
N PRO A 142 -25.33 -35.61 8.37
CA PRO A 142 -24.97 -36.82 7.63
C PRO A 142 -26.18 -37.57 7.05
#